data_AF-A0A959PYS9-F1
#
_entry.id   AF-A0A959PYS9-F1
#
_cell.length_a   1.000
_cell.length_b   1.000
_cell.length_c   1.000
_cell.angle_alpha   90.00
_cell.angle_beta   90.00
_cell.angle_gamma   90.00
#
_symmetry.space_group_name_H-M   'P 1'
#
loop_
_entity.id
_entity.type
_entity.pdbx_description
1 polymer ?
#
loop_
_entity_poly.entity_id
_entity_poly.type
_entity_poly.pdbx_seq_one_letter_code
_entity_poly.pdbx_strand_id
1 'polypeptide(L)'
;MLKAAIIDMYDGTPNLGMGSIFRLLDQQFPDIRYEVFDIRGKSEVPSLDFDIYISTGGPGHPLKGNEAWEKDYYQLLDDIWFHNEVHGSRKFLFFICHSFQIACDHFGIGSITPRPEDSFGVFRVAKTAKGREDQILSALPDPFYAADFRSFQVIDPNRQQIEQMGASILAMEYHKNHEFPHLAIMAVRFSDAIYGVQFHPEAYPEGMIEYFQQEKRKKVVIEQFGRATYEEMMFHARDPIKVGLTNKKVLPGFLEYASRSLTCYPVTAD
;
A
#
# COMPACT_ATOMS: atom_id res chain seq x y z
N MET A 1 -14.88 8.35 18.60
CA MET A 1 -15.12 7.78 17.27
C MET A 1 -13.90 8.11 16.44
N LEU A 2 -13.29 7.11 15.80
CA LEU A 2 -12.02 7.30 15.10
C LEU A 2 -12.25 8.01 13.77
N LYS A 3 -11.25 8.76 13.31
CA LYS A 3 -11.26 9.46 12.03
C LYS A 3 -10.15 8.94 11.12
N ALA A 4 -10.49 8.65 9.87
CA ALA A 4 -9.55 8.27 8.84
C ALA A 4 -9.48 9.31 7.71
N ALA A 5 -8.27 9.64 7.26
CA ALA A 5 -8.04 10.43 6.06
C ALA A 5 -7.63 9.50 4.91
N ILE A 6 -8.37 9.54 3.80
CA ILE A 6 -8.02 8.82 2.58
C ILE A 6 -7.34 9.81 1.64
N ILE A 7 -6.04 9.62 1.43
CA ILE A 7 -5.21 10.49 0.59
C ILE A 7 -5.25 9.91 -0.83
N ASP A 8 -5.98 10.60 -1.71
CA ASP A 8 -6.20 10.20 -3.10
C ASP A 8 -5.01 10.63 -3.98
N MET A 9 -4.28 9.64 -4.47
CA MET A 9 -3.09 9.81 -5.31
C MET A 9 -3.39 9.53 -6.81
N TYR A 10 -4.67 9.38 -7.18
CA TYR A 10 -5.08 9.00 -8.54
C TYR A 10 -5.13 10.15 -9.54
N ASP A 11 -5.10 11.41 -9.09
CA ASP A 11 -5.07 12.59 -9.98
C ASP A 11 -6.23 12.57 -11.00
N GLY A 12 -7.45 12.35 -10.49
CA GLY A 12 -8.67 12.23 -11.30
C GLY A 12 -8.77 10.97 -12.16
N THR A 13 -7.78 10.07 -12.13
CA THR A 13 -7.77 8.85 -12.94
C THR A 13 -8.75 7.81 -12.38
N PRO A 14 -9.65 7.25 -13.22
CA PRO A 14 -10.57 6.21 -12.80
C PRO A 14 -9.85 4.98 -12.26
N ASN A 15 -10.25 4.51 -11.08
CA ASN A 15 -9.61 3.41 -10.38
C ASN A 15 -10.63 2.51 -9.66
N LEU A 16 -10.19 1.30 -9.28
CA LEU A 16 -10.97 0.37 -8.45
C LEU A 16 -10.63 0.47 -6.96
N GLY A 17 -9.46 1.01 -6.64
CA GLY A 17 -8.90 0.99 -5.28
C GLY A 17 -9.76 1.76 -4.29
N MET A 18 -10.15 2.99 -4.64
CA MET A 18 -10.93 3.87 -3.76
C MET A 18 -12.26 3.23 -3.33
N GLY A 19 -13.02 2.71 -4.28
CA GLY A 19 -14.31 2.06 -3.97
C GLY A 19 -14.15 0.81 -3.08
N SER A 20 -13.01 0.13 -3.15
CA SER A 20 -12.68 -1.01 -2.29
C SER A 20 -12.39 -0.57 -0.86
N ILE A 21 -11.63 0.52 -0.70
CA ILE A 21 -11.32 1.12 0.60
C ILE A 21 -12.59 1.64 1.27
N PHE A 22 -13.47 2.34 0.53
CA PHE A 22 -14.75 2.82 1.06
C PHE A 22 -15.63 1.66 1.53
N ARG A 23 -15.77 0.62 0.70
CA ARG A 23 -16.55 -0.58 1.06
C ARG A 23 -15.99 -1.24 2.33
N LEU A 24 -14.67 -1.32 2.45
CA LEU A 24 -14.02 -1.87 3.63
C LEU A 24 -14.38 -1.07 4.89
N LEU A 25 -14.24 0.25 4.84
CA LEU A 25 -14.56 1.14 5.95
C LEU A 25 -16.05 1.07 6.31
N ASP A 26 -16.94 1.19 5.33
CA ASP A 26 -18.39 1.21 5.54
C ASP A 26 -18.91 -0.13 6.11
N GLN A 27 -18.38 -1.27 5.66
CA GLN A 27 -18.92 -2.59 5.99
C GLN A 27 -18.26 -3.25 7.19
N GLN A 28 -16.96 -3.03 7.39
CA GLN A 28 -16.18 -3.72 8.42
C GLN A 28 -15.73 -2.80 9.56
N PHE A 29 -15.64 -1.49 9.31
CA PHE A 29 -15.22 -0.51 10.31
C PHE A 29 -16.21 0.68 10.42
N PRO A 30 -17.51 0.42 10.69
CA PRO A 30 -18.54 1.45 10.71
C PRO A 30 -18.33 2.55 11.77
N ASP A 31 -17.47 2.29 12.77
CA ASP A 31 -17.09 3.24 13.82
C ASP A 31 -15.91 4.17 13.43
N ILE A 32 -15.37 4.01 12.21
CA ILE A 32 -14.36 4.90 11.63
C ILE A 32 -15.05 5.82 10.63
N ARG A 33 -15.12 7.12 10.95
CA ARG A 33 -15.52 8.12 9.96
C ARG A 33 -14.35 8.44 9.06
N TYR A 34 -14.60 8.70 7.78
CA TYR A 34 -13.52 9.06 6.87
C TYR A 34 -13.87 10.25 5.98
N GLU A 35 -12.81 10.95 5.58
CA GLU A 35 -12.81 12.04 4.61
C GLU A 35 -11.75 11.77 3.54
N VAL A 36 -12.00 12.25 2.32
CA VAL A 36 -11.11 12.05 1.16
C VAL A 36 -10.43 13.35 0.83
N PHE A 37 -9.12 13.29 0.59
CA PHE A 37 -8.27 14.44 0.28
C PHE A 37 -7.58 14.20 -1.06
N ASP A 38 -8.00 14.94 -2.09
CA ASP A 38 -7.39 14.91 -3.42
C ASP A 38 -6.11 15.75 -3.42
N ILE A 39 -5.00 15.11 -3.04
CA ILE A 39 -3.74 15.82 -2.87
C ILE A 39 -3.12 16.19 -4.21
N ARG A 40 -3.27 15.36 -5.24
CA ARG A 40 -2.62 15.61 -6.54
C ARG A 40 -3.41 16.56 -7.43
N GLY A 41 -4.73 16.36 -7.53
CA GLY A 41 -5.59 17.17 -8.38
C GLY A 41 -5.96 18.52 -7.77
N LYS A 42 -6.05 18.60 -6.43
CA LYS A 42 -6.54 19.79 -5.72
C LYS A 42 -5.64 20.31 -4.61
N SER A 43 -4.53 19.62 -4.30
CA SER A 43 -3.66 19.97 -3.17
C SER A 43 -4.40 20.00 -1.83
N GLU A 44 -5.39 19.13 -1.67
CA GLU A 44 -6.09 18.94 -0.40
C GLU A 44 -5.22 18.08 0.52
N VAL A 45 -4.86 18.62 1.68
CA VAL A 45 -3.98 17.96 2.66
C VAL A 45 -4.77 17.75 3.95
N PRO A 46 -4.87 16.51 4.49
CA PRO A 46 -5.52 16.29 5.76
C PRO A 46 -4.73 16.93 6.92
N SER A 47 -5.44 17.41 7.95
CA SER A 47 -4.80 17.86 9.18
C SER A 47 -4.32 16.68 10.04
N LEU A 48 -3.62 16.98 11.14
CA LEU A 48 -3.28 15.99 12.17
C LEU A 48 -4.46 15.61 13.09
N ASP A 49 -5.69 16.07 12.83
CA ASP A 49 -6.87 15.73 13.63
C ASP A 49 -7.44 14.33 13.33
N PHE A 50 -6.91 13.66 12.30
CA PHE A 50 -7.25 12.28 11.97
C PHE A 50 -6.39 11.30 12.77
N ASP A 51 -6.89 10.09 12.99
CA ASP A 51 -6.19 9.05 13.72
C ASP A 51 -5.49 8.07 12.79
N ILE A 52 -6.10 7.84 11.62
CA ILE A 52 -5.67 6.87 10.62
C ILE A 52 -5.55 7.56 9.26
N TYR A 53 -4.54 7.21 8.48
CA TYR A 53 -4.29 7.73 7.15
C TYR A 53 -4.08 6.54 6.20
N ILE A 54 -4.77 6.55 5.07
CA ILE A 54 -4.57 5.57 3.99
C ILE A 54 -4.18 6.36 2.75
N SER A 55 -2.92 6.25 2.35
CA SER A 55 -2.42 6.85 1.13
C SER A 55 -2.45 5.83 0.01
N THR A 56 -3.15 6.18 -1.07
CA THR A 56 -3.51 5.23 -2.12
C THR A 56 -2.40 5.03 -3.14
N GLY A 57 -2.62 4.07 -4.04
CA GLY A 57 -1.85 4.00 -5.29
C GLY A 57 -2.23 5.15 -6.23
N GLY A 58 -1.54 5.25 -7.35
CA GLY A 58 -1.75 6.32 -8.30
C GLY A 58 -0.96 6.08 -9.57
N PRO A 59 -1.34 6.71 -10.69
CA PRO A 59 -0.55 6.66 -11.91
C PRO A 59 0.66 7.60 -11.81
N GLY A 60 1.65 7.41 -12.67
CA GLY A 60 2.74 8.36 -12.85
C GLY A 60 4.06 7.89 -12.26
N HIS A 61 5.04 8.81 -12.31
CA HIS A 61 6.42 8.52 -11.98
C HIS A 61 6.70 9.00 -10.54
N PRO A 62 7.05 8.11 -9.60
CA PRO A 62 7.18 8.47 -8.17
C PRO A 62 8.31 9.46 -7.85
N LEU A 63 9.35 9.53 -8.70
CA LEU A 63 10.43 10.53 -8.56
C LEU A 63 10.24 11.80 -9.41
N LYS A 64 9.14 11.95 -10.15
CA LYS A 64 8.97 13.11 -11.03
C LYS A 64 8.55 14.32 -10.21
N GLY A 65 9.57 15.00 -9.68
CA GLY A 65 9.43 16.15 -8.79
C GLY A 65 9.01 17.48 -9.44
N ASN A 66 8.65 18.43 -8.57
CA ASN A 66 8.33 19.85 -8.77
C ASN A 66 6.85 20.21 -8.90
N GLU A 67 5.95 19.35 -8.42
CA GLU A 67 4.54 19.70 -8.30
C GLU A 67 4.25 20.21 -6.88
N ALA A 68 3.40 21.24 -6.76
CA ALA A 68 3.18 21.91 -5.48
C ALA A 68 2.72 20.95 -4.38
N TRP A 69 1.93 19.93 -4.75
CA TRP A 69 1.40 18.94 -3.83
C TRP A 69 2.47 18.05 -3.18
N GLU A 70 3.62 17.82 -3.83
CA GLU A 70 4.65 16.93 -3.30
C GLU A 70 5.25 17.49 -2.02
N LYS A 71 5.51 18.80 -2.01
CA LYS A 71 6.03 19.49 -0.83
C LYS A 71 5.05 19.36 0.33
N ASP A 72 3.77 19.57 0.07
CA ASP A 72 2.74 19.49 1.09
C ASP A 72 2.53 18.05 1.58
N TYR A 73 2.67 17.06 0.69
CA TYR A 73 2.63 15.65 1.04
C TYR A 73 3.82 15.25 1.91
N TYR A 74 5.05 15.62 1.53
CA TYR A 74 6.24 15.33 2.35
C TYR A 74 6.16 16.00 3.72
N GLN A 75 5.67 17.24 3.78
CA GLN A 75 5.44 17.92 5.05
C GLN A 75 4.46 17.14 5.93
N LEU A 76 3.34 16.64 5.36
CA LEU A 76 2.40 15.79 6.09
C LEU A 76 3.07 14.50 6.62
N LEU A 77 3.94 13.85 5.82
CA LEU A 77 4.65 12.64 6.26
C LEU A 77 5.59 12.94 7.44
N ASP A 78 6.33 14.04 7.36
CA ASP A 78 7.22 14.50 8.42
C ASP A 78 6.44 14.88 9.69
N ASP A 79 5.32 15.56 9.53
CA ASP A 79 4.45 15.97 10.63
C ASP A 79 3.84 14.75 11.35
N ILE A 80 3.37 13.74 10.62
CA ILE A 80 2.89 12.48 11.18
C ILE A 80 4.01 11.73 11.90
N TRP A 81 5.20 11.67 11.29
CA TRP A 81 6.36 11.02 11.89
C TRP A 81 6.77 11.71 13.20
N PHE A 82 6.94 13.02 13.17
CA PHE A 82 7.31 13.82 14.34
C PHE A 82 6.24 13.74 15.44
N HIS A 83 4.96 13.78 15.08
CA HIS A 83 3.87 13.61 16.05
C HIS A 83 3.99 12.27 16.78
N ASN A 84 4.31 11.19 16.07
CA ASN A 84 4.45 9.85 16.65
C ASN A 84 5.66 9.69 17.58
N GLU A 85 6.72 10.47 17.37
CA GLU A 85 7.91 10.48 18.23
C GLU A 85 7.67 11.25 19.54
N VAL A 86 6.90 12.33 19.47
CA VAL A 86 6.73 13.27 20.59
C VAL A 86 5.47 12.99 21.41
N HIS A 87 4.40 12.49 20.79
CA HIS A 87 3.10 12.30 21.43
C HIS A 87 2.73 10.83 21.60
N GLY A 88 2.09 10.51 22.73
CA GLY A 88 1.56 9.17 22.98
C GLY A 88 0.36 8.81 22.10
N SER A 89 -0.37 9.81 21.57
CA SER A 89 -1.51 9.63 20.67
C SER A 89 -1.04 9.40 19.23
N ARG A 90 -0.62 8.16 18.94
CA ARG A 90 -0.08 7.79 17.63
C ARG A 90 -1.07 8.00 16.48
N LYS A 91 -0.54 8.45 15.35
CA LYS A 91 -1.16 8.57 14.03
C LYS A 91 -0.75 7.38 13.18
N PHE A 92 -1.71 6.62 12.70
CA PHE A 92 -1.47 5.41 11.90
C PHE A 92 -1.49 5.74 10.42
N LEU A 93 -0.51 5.28 9.65
CA LEU A 93 -0.42 5.58 8.21
C LEU A 93 -0.11 4.32 7.41
N PHE A 94 -0.87 4.10 6.34
CA PHE A 94 -0.69 2.99 5.41
C PHE A 94 -0.49 3.47 3.97
N PHE A 95 0.62 3.08 3.35
CA PHE A 95 0.93 3.41 1.96
C PHE A 95 0.67 2.24 1.00
N ILE A 96 0.14 2.54 -0.18
CA ILE A 96 -0.21 1.57 -1.21
C ILE A 96 0.48 1.93 -2.53
N CYS A 97 1.23 1.00 -3.11
CA CYS A 97 1.82 1.08 -4.45
C CYS A 97 2.60 2.38 -4.73
N HIS A 98 1.97 3.39 -5.33
CA HIS A 98 2.62 4.66 -5.69
C HIS A 98 3.03 5.48 -4.46
N SER A 99 2.13 5.65 -3.49
CA SER A 99 2.47 6.34 -2.24
C SER A 99 3.52 5.58 -1.43
N PHE A 100 3.55 4.25 -1.54
CA PHE A 100 4.60 3.44 -0.91
C PHE A 100 5.97 3.71 -1.51
N GLN A 101 6.04 3.84 -2.84
CA GLN A 101 7.27 4.22 -3.54
C GLN A 101 7.75 5.59 -3.06
N ILE A 102 6.87 6.60 -3.10
CA ILE A 102 7.18 7.96 -2.65
C ILE A 102 7.66 7.97 -1.19
N ALA A 103 6.99 7.24 -0.29
CA ALA A 103 7.42 7.12 1.09
C ALA A 103 8.78 6.42 1.24
N CYS A 104 9.07 5.39 0.43
CA CYS A 104 10.38 4.74 0.44
C CYS A 104 11.51 5.69 0.00
N ASP A 105 11.26 6.56 -0.97
CA ASP A 105 12.21 7.59 -1.38
C ASP A 105 12.42 8.63 -0.27
N HIS A 106 11.31 9.20 0.24
CA HIS A 106 11.31 10.21 1.31
C HIS A 106 12.05 9.74 2.57
N PHE A 107 11.79 8.51 3.01
CA PHE A 107 12.41 7.92 4.19
C PHE A 107 13.76 7.22 3.90
N GLY A 108 14.21 7.20 2.65
CA GLY A 108 15.50 6.63 2.25
C GLY A 108 15.59 5.11 2.42
N ILE A 109 14.49 4.37 2.26
CA ILE A 109 14.42 2.91 2.46
C ILE A 109 15.16 2.14 1.36
N GLY A 110 15.11 2.62 0.12
CA GLY A 110 15.71 1.97 -1.04
C GLY A 110 15.64 2.84 -2.28
N SER A 111 16.19 2.34 -3.39
CA SER A 111 16.23 3.07 -4.65
C SER A 111 15.01 2.76 -5.51
N ILE A 112 14.38 3.80 -6.05
CA ILE A 112 13.31 3.63 -7.04
C ILE A 112 13.91 3.50 -8.44
N THR A 113 13.52 2.45 -9.16
CA THR A 113 13.83 2.30 -10.59
C THR A 113 12.57 1.99 -11.40
N PRO A 114 12.56 2.32 -12.71
CA PRO A 114 11.67 1.64 -13.64
C PRO A 114 11.90 0.13 -13.57
N ARG A 115 10.85 -0.65 -13.82
CA ARG A 115 10.99 -2.08 -14.04
C ARG A 115 11.50 -2.34 -15.46
N PRO A 116 12.30 -3.40 -15.67
CA PRO A 116 12.61 -3.87 -17.02
C PRO A 116 11.34 -4.24 -17.79
N GLU A 117 10.36 -4.83 -17.08
CA GLU A 117 9.05 -5.18 -17.58
C GLU A 117 7.97 -4.79 -16.57
N ASP A 118 6.90 -4.17 -17.05
CA ASP A 118 5.73 -3.83 -16.25
C ASP A 118 5.18 -5.07 -15.53
N SER A 119 4.92 -4.96 -14.23
CA SER A 119 4.22 -6.00 -13.47
C SER A 119 2.72 -5.82 -13.67
N PHE A 120 2.04 -6.86 -14.15
CA PHE A 120 0.60 -6.84 -14.33
C PHE A 120 -0.01 -8.23 -14.04
N GLY A 121 -0.67 -8.37 -12.89
CA GLY A 121 -1.37 -9.61 -12.55
C GLY A 121 -1.47 -9.88 -11.06
N VAL A 122 -1.47 -11.17 -10.71
CA VAL A 122 -1.51 -11.66 -9.33
C VAL A 122 -0.29 -12.55 -9.10
N PHE A 123 0.69 -12.05 -8.35
CA PHE A 123 1.99 -12.69 -8.19
C PHE A 123 2.24 -13.13 -6.76
N ARG A 124 3.23 -14.01 -6.62
CA ARG A 124 3.71 -14.43 -5.31
C ARG A 124 4.57 -13.35 -4.68
N VAL A 125 4.50 -13.25 -3.37
CA VAL A 125 5.28 -12.35 -2.52
C VAL A 125 5.85 -13.18 -1.37
N ALA A 126 7.16 -13.05 -1.14
CA ALA A 126 7.89 -13.80 -0.13
C ALA A 126 7.99 -12.98 1.16
N LYS A 127 7.76 -13.58 2.32
CA LYS A 127 8.00 -12.91 3.59
C LYS A 127 9.49 -12.93 3.95
N THR A 128 9.97 -11.86 4.55
CA THR A 128 11.24 -11.89 5.29
C THR A 128 11.04 -12.57 6.65
N ALA A 129 12.13 -12.80 7.39
CA ALA A 129 12.03 -13.26 8.77
C ALA A 129 11.15 -12.32 9.62
N LYS A 130 11.32 -10.99 9.48
CA LYS A 130 10.48 -10.00 10.17
C LYS A 130 9.01 -10.05 9.72
N GLY A 131 8.74 -10.28 8.44
CA GLY A 131 7.36 -10.42 7.95
C GLY A 131 6.63 -11.67 8.44
N ARG A 132 7.35 -12.73 8.85
CA ARG A 132 6.73 -13.92 9.45
C ARG A 132 6.24 -13.67 10.88
N GLU A 133 6.92 -12.78 11.60
CA GLU A 133 6.61 -12.37 12.97
C GLU A 133 5.68 -11.15 13.03
N ASP A 134 5.49 -10.46 11.91
CA ASP A 134 4.69 -9.24 11.84
C ASP A 134 3.19 -9.49 12.08
N GLN A 135 2.55 -8.62 12.83
CA GLN A 135 1.15 -8.78 13.24
C GLN A 135 0.14 -8.75 12.09
N ILE A 136 0.46 -8.08 10.97
CA ILE A 136 -0.42 -8.00 9.80
C ILE A 136 -0.08 -9.16 8.86
N LEU A 137 1.20 -9.29 8.48
CA LEU A 137 1.58 -10.27 7.48
C LEU A 137 1.57 -11.70 7.99
N SER A 138 1.74 -11.97 9.29
CA SER A 138 1.72 -13.34 9.85
C SER A 138 0.42 -14.10 9.55
N ALA A 139 -0.69 -13.41 9.29
CA ALA A 139 -1.97 -14.00 8.91
C ALA A 139 -2.01 -14.62 7.49
N LEU A 140 -0.97 -14.39 6.67
CA LEU A 140 -0.85 -14.91 5.30
C LEU A 140 0.06 -16.14 5.21
N PRO A 141 -0.02 -16.98 4.17
CA PRO A 141 1.00 -18.00 3.89
C PRO A 141 2.34 -17.39 3.45
N ASP A 142 3.38 -18.21 3.33
CA ASP A 142 4.68 -17.80 2.76
C ASP A 142 5.14 -18.80 1.69
N PRO A 143 5.18 -18.42 0.40
CA PRO A 143 4.76 -17.13 -0.14
C PRO A 143 3.24 -16.94 -0.13
N PHE A 144 2.77 -15.69 -0.14
CA PHE A 144 1.37 -15.33 -0.39
C PHE A 144 1.20 -14.75 -1.80
N TYR A 145 -0.04 -14.49 -2.22
CA TYR A 145 -0.34 -13.89 -3.52
C TYR A 145 -0.96 -12.51 -3.39
N ALA A 146 -0.52 -11.55 -4.19
CA ALA A 146 -1.07 -10.20 -4.21
C ALA A 146 -1.26 -9.68 -5.63
N ALA A 147 -2.24 -8.79 -5.80
CA ALA A 147 -2.40 -8.03 -7.05
C ALA A 147 -1.25 -7.03 -7.19
N ASP A 148 -0.58 -7.03 -8.35
CA ASP A 148 0.56 -6.15 -8.63
C ASP A 148 0.39 -5.54 -10.02
N PHE A 149 0.36 -4.21 -10.07
CA PHE A 149 0.11 -3.40 -11.28
C PHE A 149 1.02 -2.18 -11.25
N ARG A 150 2.26 -2.31 -11.74
CA ARG A 150 3.27 -1.25 -11.59
C ARG A 150 4.35 -1.27 -12.67
N SER A 151 4.83 -0.07 -12.98
CA SER A 151 5.99 0.17 -13.87
C SER A 151 7.26 0.55 -13.11
N PHE A 152 7.16 0.79 -11.80
CA PHE A 152 8.27 1.16 -10.92
C PHE A 152 8.43 0.17 -9.77
N GLN A 153 9.62 0.16 -9.17
CA GLN A 153 9.95 -0.72 -8.07
C GLN A 153 10.92 -0.04 -7.11
N VAL A 154 10.80 -0.39 -5.82
CA VAL A 154 11.81 -0.07 -4.81
C VAL A 154 12.75 -1.28 -4.70
N ILE A 155 14.03 -1.08 -4.97
CA ILE A 155 15.09 -2.10 -4.85
C ILE A 155 16.21 -1.57 -3.96
N ASP A 156 17.27 -2.36 -3.78
CA ASP A 156 18.49 -1.96 -3.07
C ASP A 156 18.26 -1.33 -1.70
N PRO A 157 17.81 -2.12 -0.71
CA PRO A 157 17.58 -1.65 0.65
C PRO A 157 18.77 -0.89 1.24
N ASN A 158 18.53 0.34 1.70
CA ASN A 158 19.50 1.09 2.48
C ASN A 158 19.49 0.57 3.92
N ARG A 159 20.27 -0.47 4.18
CA ARG A 159 20.31 -1.17 5.48
C ARG A 159 20.63 -0.23 6.64
N GLN A 160 21.54 0.72 6.45
CA GLN A 160 21.92 1.68 7.49
C GLN A 160 20.74 2.56 7.88
N GLN A 161 20.05 3.14 6.89
CA GLN A 161 18.88 3.99 7.14
C GLN A 161 17.74 3.20 7.79
N ILE A 162 17.44 1.99 7.27
CA ILE A 162 16.40 1.12 7.82
C ILE A 162 16.68 0.80 9.30
N GLU A 163 17.93 0.48 9.65
CA GLU A 163 18.33 0.21 11.04
C GLU A 163 18.23 1.46 11.92
N GLN A 164 18.70 2.61 11.44
CA GLN A 164 18.64 3.89 12.16
C GLN A 164 17.20 4.33 12.47
N MET A 165 16.27 4.06 11.54
CA MET A 165 14.84 4.34 11.74
C MET A 165 14.12 3.31 12.62
N GLY A 166 14.73 2.14 12.87
CA GLY A 166 14.02 1.00 13.45
C GLY A 166 12.98 0.37 12.51
N ALA A 167 13.07 0.64 11.21
CA ALA A 167 12.17 0.10 10.20
C ALA A 167 12.46 -1.39 9.93
N SER A 168 11.51 -2.08 9.30
CA SER A 168 11.64 -3.49 8.94
C SER A 168 11.05 -3.76 7.57
N ILE A 169 11.85 -4.36 6.69
CA ILE A 169 11.33 -4.95 5.44
C ILE A 169 10.61 -6.23 5.80
N LEU A 170 9.32 -6.30 5.48
CA LEU A 170 8.45 -7.42 5.81
C LEU A 170 8.31 -8.41 4.65
N ALA A 171 8.40 -7.95 3.42
CA ALA A 171 8.25 -8.82 2.26
C ALA A 171 9.10 -8.37 1.07
N MET A 172 9.49 -9.34 0.25
CA MET A 172 10.27 -9.17 -0.99
C MET A 172 9.53 -9.82 -2.15
N GLU A 173 9.82 -9.38 -3.36
CA GLU A 173 9.33 -9.97 -4.60
C GLU A 173 9.77 -11.44 -4.65
N TYR A 174 8.83 -12.33 -4.92
CA TYR A 174 9.13 -13.75 -5.00
C TYR A 174 9.63 -14.08 -6.41
N HIS A 175 10.81 -14.71 -6.51
CA HIS A 175 11.33 -15.18 -7.77
C HIS A 175 11.91 -16.60 -7.62
N LYS A 176 11.56 -17.53 -8.54
CA LYS A 176 11.97 -18.94 -8.43
C LYS A 176 13.43 -19.19 -8.81
N ASN A 177 13.92 -18.48 -9.83
CA ASN A 177 15.24 -18.70 -10.43
C ASN A 177 15.92 -17.33 -10.51
N HIS A 178 16.93 -17.05 -9.68
CA HIS A 178 17.62 -15.74 -9.47
C HIS A 178 18.12 -14.96 -10.73
N GLU A 179 17.30 -14.77 -11.76
CA GLU A 179 17.65 -14.11 -13.02
C GLU A 179 17.60 -12.59 -12.89
N PHE A 180 16.81 -12.06 -11.95
CA PHE A 180 16.85 -10.63 -11.62
C PHE A 180 17.84 -10.36 -10.49
N PRO A 181 18.84 -9.47 -10.71
CA PRO A 181 19.86 -9.19 -9.71
C PRO A 181 19.32 -8.47 -8.47
N HIS A 182 18.17 -7.78 -8.59
CA HIS A 182 17.56 -7.00 -7.53
C HIS A 182 16.06 -7.34 -7.41
N LEU A 183 15.67 -7.93 -6.28
CA LEU A 183 14.27 -8.19 -5.97
C LEU A 183 13.63 -6.95 -5.35
N ALA A 184 12.41 -6.62 -5.78
CA ALA A 184 11.70 -5.47 -5.22
C ALA A 184 11.33 -5.68 -3.74
N ILE A 185 11.40 -4.61 -2.96
CA ILE A 185 10.83 -4.53 -1.62
C ILE A 185 9.30 -4.47 -1.79
N MET A 186 8.58 -5.40 -1.18
CA MET A 186 7.13 -5.53 -1.35
C MET A 186 6.33 -5.03 -0.16
N ALA A 187 6.92 -4.99 1.03
CA ALA A 187 6.28 -4.45 2.22
C ALA A 187 7.31 -3.95 3.23
N VAL A 188 7.01 -2.82 3.89
CA VAL A 188 7.84 -2.20 4.92
C VAL A 188 6.94 -1.78 6.09
N ARG A 189 7.43 -2.05 7.30
CA ARG A 189 6.99 -1.38 8.52
C ARG A 189 8.00 -0.29 8.83
N PHE A 190 7.63 0.97 8.58
CA PHE A 190 8.51 2.12 8.78
C PHE A 190 8.67 2.44 10.26
N SER A 191 7.60 2.27 11.03
CA SER A 191 7.56 2.35 12.49
C SER A 191 6.42 1.47 13.02
N ASP A 192 6.18 1.44 14.34
CA ASP A 192 5.04 0.71 14.90
C ASP A 192 3.69 1.14 14.32
N ALA A 193 3.54 2.40 13.88
CA ALA A 193 2.28 2.96 13.39
C ALA A 193 2.22 3.16 11.87
N ILE A 194 3.35 3.03 11.17
CA ILE A 194 3.47 3.38 9.74
C ILE A 194 3.88 2.15 8.94
N TYR A 195 3.03 1.77 7.98
CA TYR A 195 3.20 0.60 7.11
C TYR A 195 3.07 1.00 5.65
N GLY A 196 3.63 0.20 4.77
CA GLY A 196 3.33 0.35 3.36
C GLY A 196 3.67 -0.90 2.55
N VAL A 197 3.00 -1.01 1.41
CA VAL A 197 3.13 -2.17 0.51
C VAL A 197 3.21 -1.72 -0.94
N GLN A 198 4.03 -2.43 -1.72
CA GLN A 198 4.23 -2.17 -3.13
C GLN A 198 3.06 -2.66 -3.99
N PHE A 199 2.35 -3.68 -3.51
CA PHE A 199 1.21 -4.32 -4.16
C PHE A 199 -0.12 -3.68 -3.74
N HIS A 200 -1.23 -4.20 -4.28
CA HIS A 200 -2.58 -3.66 -4.05
C HIS A 200 -3.39 -4.56 -3.09
N PRO A 201 -3.27 -4.40 -1.77
CA PRO A 201 -4.07 -5.16 -0.80
C PRO A 201 -5.56 -4.79 -0.87
N GLU A 202 -5.91 -3.62 -1.39
CA GLU A 202 -7.28 -3.17 -1.58
C GLU A 202 -7.99 -3.89 -2.73
N ALA A 203 -7.24 -4.53 -3.64
CA ALA A 203 -7.82 -5.23 -4.78
C ALA A 203 -8.63 -6.47 -4.33
N TYR A 204 -9.92 -6.49 -4.66
CA TYR A 204 -10.82 -7.60 -4.34
C TYR A 204 -11.17 -8.42 -5.59
N PRO A 205 -11.27 -9.76 -5.47
CA PRO A 205 -11.51 -10.68 -6.59
C PRO A 205 -12.62 -10.27 -7.54
N GLU A 206 -13.81 -9.98 -7.01
CA GLU A 206 -15.02 -9.76 -7.79
C GLU A 206 -14.89 -8.51 -8.66
N GLY A 207 -14.38 -7.41 -8.09
CA GLY A 207 -14.18 -6.15 -8.81
C GLY A 207 -13.08 -6.24 -9.86
N MET A 208 -12.00 -6.97 -9.57
CA MET A 208 -10.97 -7.26 -10.57
C MET A 208 -11.54 -8.03 -11.76
N ILE A 209 -12.30 -9.09 -11.49
CA ILE A 209 -12.88 -9.93 -12.53
C ILE A 209 -13.84 -9.11 -13.40
N GLU A 210 -14.77 -8.36 -12.78
CA GLU A 210 -15.73 -7.53 -13.49
C GLU A 210 -15.01 -6.48 -14.37
N TYR A 211 -14.03 -5.78 -13.81
CA TYR A 211 -13.29 -4.73 -14.52
C TYR A 211 -12.51 -5.25 -15.73
N PHE A 212 -11.77 -6.35 -15.55
CA PHE A 212 -10.94 -6.91 -16.63
C PHE A 212 -11.73 -7.80 -17.61
N GLN A 213 -13.01 -8.09 -17.32
CA GLN A 213 -13.91 -8.69 -18.30
C GLN A 213 -14.53 -7.67 -19.27
N GLN A 214 -14.48 -6.37 -18.96
CA GLN A 214 -14.96 -5.33 -19.88
C GLN A 214 -14.19 -5.40 -21.20
N GLU A 215 -14.90 -5.51 -22.32
CA GLU A 215 -14.33 -5.78 -23.65
C GLU A 215 -13.19 -4.80 -24.01
N LYS A 216 -13.38 -3.50 -23.73
CA LYS A 216 -12.36 -2.48 -23.97
C LYS A 216 -11.09 -2.71 -23.15
N ARG A 217 -11.21 -3.07 -21.86
CA ARG A 217 -10.08 -3.31 -20.96
C ARG A 217 -9.37 -4.60 -21.30
N LYS A 218 -10.12 -5.67 -21.56
CA LYS A 218 -9.58 -6.96 -21.99
C LYS A 218 -8.71 -6.82 -23.24
N LYS A 219 -9.18 -6.08 -24.27
CA LYS A 219 -8.39 -5.84 -25.49
C LYS A 219 -7.08 -5.14 -25.19
N VAL A 220 -7.12 -4.03 -24.45
CA VAL A 220 -5.91 -3.28 -24.06
C VAL A 220 -4.91 -4.16 -23.31
N VAL A 221 -5.38 -4.96 -22.34
CA VAL A 221 -4.51 -5.84 -21.58
C VAL A 221 -3.90 -6.93 -22.45
N ILE A 222 -4.67 -7.55 -23.36
CA ILE A 222 -4.15 -8.58 -24.27
C ILE A 222 -3.15 -7.98 -25.27
N GLU A 223 -3.41 -6.78 -25.78
CA GLU A 223 -2.50 -6.07 -26.69
C GLU A 223 -1.18 -5.70 -26.01
N GLN A 224 -1.22 -5.27 -24.74
CA GLN A 224 -0.04 -4.83 -24.00
C GLN A 224 0.75 -5.97 -23.37
N PHE A 225 0.07 -6.93 -22.73
CA PHE A 225 0.70 -7.97 -21.89
C PHE A 225 0.55 -9.39 -22.44
N GLY A 226 -0.22 -9.56 -23.52
CA GLY A 226 -0.49 -10.86 -24.12
C GLY A 226 -1.64 -11.63 -23.47
N ARG A 227 -2.19 -12.56 -24.25
CA ARG A 227 -3.35 -13.36 -23.86
C ARG A 227 -3.07 -14.28 -22.67
N ALA A 228 -1.89 -14.89 -22.61
CA ALA A 228 -1.52 -15.81 -21.54
C ALA A 228 -1.51 -15.09 -20.17
N THR A 229 -0.91 -13.91 -20.10
CA THR A 229 -0.87 -13.06 -18.90
C THR A 229 -2.27 -12.68 -18.44
N TYR A 230 -3.15 -12.30 -19.37
CA TYR A 230 -4.55 -12.02 -19.06
C TYR A 230 -5.27 -13.23 -18.46
N GLU A 231 -5.16 -14.39 -19.10
CA GLU A 231 -5.83 -15.62 -18.66
C GLU A 231 -5.30 -16.10 -17.30
N GLU A 232 -3.99 -16.00 -17.05
CA GLU A 232 -3.36 -16.33 -15.78
C GLU A 232 -3.82 -15.39 -14.65
N MET A 233 -3.86 -14.08 -14.90
CA MET A 233 -4.40 -13.11 -13.95
C MET A 233 -5.86 -13.45 -13.59
N MET A 234 -6.71 -13.72 -14.58
CA MET A 234 -8.11 -14.06 -14.35
C MET A 234 -8.28 -15.40 -13.62
N PHE A 235 -7.39 -16.35 -13.84
CA PHE A 235 -7.35 -17.62 -13.10
C PHE A 235 -6.98 -17.39 -11.64
N HIS A 236 -5.92 -16.61 -11.38
CA HIS A 236 -5.48 -16.31 -10.02
C HIS A 236 -6.45 -15.43 -9.23
N ALA A 237 -7.11 -14.47 -9.89
CA ALA A 237 -8.10 -13.61 -9.25
C ALA A 237 -9.30 -14.40 -8.71
N ARG A 238 -9.67 -15.52 -9.35
CA ARG A 238 -10.78 -16.40 -8.92
C ARG A 238 -10.43 -17.31 -7.74
N ASP A 239 -9.15 -17.42 -7.40
CA ASP A 239 -8.72 -18.28 -6.31
C ASP A 239 -8.86 -17.55 -4.96
N PRO A 240 -9.75 -18.02 -4.06
CA PRO A 240 -10.04 -17.32 -2.82
C PRO A 240 -8.86 -17.26 -1.84
N ILE A 241 -7.87 -18.16 -1.98
CA ILE A 241 -6.67 -18.15 -1.11
C ILE A 241 -5.54 -17.27 -1.66
N LYS A 242 -5.76 -16.59 -2.80
CA LYS A 242 -4.78 -15.68 -3.42
C LYS A 242 -5.09 -14.22 -3.09
N VAL A 243 -5.45 -13.41 -4.08
CA VAL A 243 -5.72 -11.99 -3.90
C VAL A 243 -6.84 -11.75 -2.87
N GLY A 244 -7.86 -12.62 -2.85
CA GLY A 244 -8.93 -12.55 -1.87
C GLY A 244 -8.47 -12.73 -0.42
N LEU A 245 -7.45 -13.54 -0.16
CA LEU A 245 -6.91 -13.69 1.18
C LEU A 245 -6.09 -12.47 1.60
N THR A 246 -5.25 -11.94 0.70
CA THR A 246 -4.50 -10.70 0.91
C THR A 246 -5.43 -9.53 1.20
N ASN A 247 -6.51 -9.41 0.43
CA ASN A 247 -7.55 -8.40 0.61
C ASN A 247 -8.21 -8.46 1.99
N LYS A 248 -8.48 -9.67 2.49
CA LYS A 248 -9.10 -9.88 3.80
C LYS A 248 -8.16 -9.67 4.98
N LYS A 249 -6.84 -9.65 4.77
CA LYS A 249 -5.86 -9.73 5.87
C LYS A 249 -4.96 -8.51 6.01
N VAL A 250 -4.56 -7.87 4.92
CA VAL A 250 -3.53 -6.81 5.00
C VAL A 250 -4.13 -5.48 5.46
N LEU A 251 -4.93 -4.82 4.63
CA LEU A 251 -5.52 -3.52 4.98
C LEU A 251 -6.53 -3.64 6.15
N PRO A 252 -7.39 -4.67 6.22
CA PRO A 252 -8.24 -4.88 7.40
C PRO A 252 -7.43 -5.13 8.67
N GLY A 253 -6.35 -5.93 8.60
CA GLY A 253 -5.48 -6.20 9.76
C GLY A 253 -4.77 -4.94 10.27
N PHE A 254 -4.35 -4.05 9.36
CA PHE A 254 -3.85 -2.73 9.73
C PHE A 254 -4.90 -1.89 10.48
N LEU A 255 -6.13 -1.82 9.95
CA LEU A 255 -7.22 -1.05 10.55
C LEU A 255 -7.64 -1.60 11.92
N GLU A 256 -7.68 -2.93 12.09
CA GLU A 256 -7.92 -3.58 13.38
C GLU A 256 -6.81 -3.23 14.37
N TYR A 257 -5.55 -3.31 13.95
CA TYR A 257 -4.41 -2.98 14.79
C TYR A 257 -4.41 -1.50 15.22
N ALA A 258 -4.64 -0.58 14.28
CA ALA A 258 -4.75 0.84 14.57
C ALA A 258 -5.89 1.12 15.55
N SER A 259 -7.08 0.58 15.27
CA SER A 259 -8.27 0.80 16.10
C SER A 259 -8.07 0.28 17.53
N ARG A 260 -7.48 -0.90 17.70
CA ARG A 260 -7.16 -1.45 19.03
C ARG A 260 -6.13 -0.60 19.76
N SER A 261 -5.09 -0.15 19.07
CA SER A 261 -4.05 0.69 19.66
C SER A 261 -4.60 2.04 20.13
N LEU A 262 -5.53 2.63 19.39
CA LEU A 262 -6.15 3.92 19.72
C LEU A 262 -7.21 3.82 20.83
N THR A 263 -7.80 2.64 21.05
CA THR A 263 -8.87 2.43 22.03
C THR A 263 -8.41 1.79 23.33
N CYS A 264 -7.32 1.00 23.32
CA CYS A 264 -6.78 0.35 24.52
C CYS A 264 -5.85 1.25 25.35
N TYR A 265 -5.45 2.43 24.85
CA TYR A 265 -4.73 3.44 25.63
C TYR A 265 -5.65 4.63 25.94
N PRO A 266 -6.48 4.58 27.01
CA PRO A 266 -7.01 5.81 27.56
C PRO A 266 -5.81 6.58 28.13
N VAL A 267 -5.56 7.76 27.57
CA VAL A 267 -4.72 8.78 28.19
C VAL A 267 -5.20 8.93 29.62
N THR A 268 -4.36 8.56 30.59
CA THR A 268 -4.48 9.08 31.94
C THR A 268 -4.34 10.59 31.81
N ALA A 269 -5.46 11.28 31.92
CA ALA A 269 -5.48 12.73 32.01
C ALA A 269 -4.81 13.12 33.33
N ASP A 270 -3.67 13.80 33.25
CA ASP A 270 -3.16 14.67 34.32
C ASP A 270 -3.58 16.12 34.00
#